data_AF-A0A0R1XJ56-F1
#
_entry.id   AF-A0A0R1XJ56-F1
#
_cell.length_a   1.000
_cell.length_b   1.000
_cell.length_c   1.000
_cell.angle_alpha   90.00
_cell.angle_beta   90.00
_cell.angle_gamma   90.00
#
_symmetry.space_group_name_H-M   'P 1'
#
loop_
_entity.id
_entity.type
_entity.pdbx_description
1 polymer ?
#
loop_
_entity_poly.entity_id
_entity_poly.type
_entity_poly.pdbx_seq_one_letter_code
_entity_poly.pdbx_strand_id
1 'polypeptide(L)' 'MPLVPYGREYSLEVTQAELKQLGADSTNTFEKVVDSVKGTITYRKLPSTAHEDFVKKGMKYYNENRQMMEDLKDM' A
#
# COMPACT_ATOMS: atom_id res chain seq x y z
N MET A 1 15.46 14.28 6.04
CA MET A 1 14.19 14.93 5.68
C MET A 1 13.80 15.88 6.81
N PRO A 2 13.59 17.17 6.53
CA PRO A 2 13.09 18.10 7.54
C PRO A 2 11.61 17.84 7.85
N LEU A 3 11.23 17.94 9.12
CA LEU A 3 9.83 18.11 9.52
C LEU A 3 9.42 19.56 9.24
N VAL A 4 8.36 19.75 8.48
CA VAL A 4 7.79 21.06 8.17
C VAL A 4 6.37 21.18 8.73
N PRO A 5 6.01 22.32 9.34
CA PRO A 5 4.64 22.55 9.81
C PRO A 5 3.68 22.66 8.62
N TYR A 6 2.52 22.00 8.71
CA TYR A 6 1.45 22.06 7.73
C TYR A 6 0.10 22.23 8.44
N GLY A 7 -0.36 23.48 8.56
CA GLY A 7 -1.56 23.80 9.32
C GLY A 7 -1.41 23.42 10.80
N ARG A 8 -2.22 22.46 11.27
CA ARG A 8 -2.14 21.89 12.64
C ARG A 8 -1.35 20.59 12.73
N GLU A 9 -0.71 20.20 11.64
CA GLU A 9 0.03 18.95 11.50
C GLU A 9 1.49 19.21 11.16
N TYR A 10 2.29 18.14 11.14
CA TYR A 10 3.65 18.15 10.63
C TYR A 10 3.75 17.22 9.43
N SER A 11 4.45 17.68 8.40
CA SER A 11 4.70 16.95 7.16
C SER A 11 6.19 16.67 7.00
N LEU A 12 6.51 15.63 6.25
CA LEU A 12 7.87 15.37 5.77
C LEU A 12 7.91 15.73 4.29
N GLU A 13 8.86 16.56 3.89
CA GLU A 13 9.13 16.78 2.48
C GLU A 13 9.87 15.60 1.89
N VAL A 14 9.31 15.06 0.81
CA VAL A 14 9.86 13.97 0.02
C VAL A 14 10.18 14.52 -1.36
N THR A 15 11.39 14.24 -1.86
CA THR A 15 11.81 14.67 -3.20
C THR A 15 11.10 13.86 -4.28
N GLN A 16 11.04 14.40 -5.51
CA GLN A 16 10.51 13.65 -6.66
C GLN A 16 11.28 12.35 -6.93
N ALA A 17 12.59 12.34 -6.66
CA ALA A 17 13.42 11.14 -6.82
C ALA A 17 13.01 10.03 -5.84
N GLU A 18 12.75 10.38 -4.58
CA GLU A 18 12.27 9.44 -3.56
C GLU A 18 10.87 8.94 -3.85
N LEU A 19 9.95 9.81 -4.28
CA LEU A 19 8.61 9.39 -4.75
C LEU A 19 8.72 8.38 -5.89
N LYS A 20 9.60 8.63 -6.86
CA LYS A 20 9.84 7.70 -7.98
C LYS A 20 10.40 6.36 -7.51
N GLN A 21 11.35 6.36 -6.56
CA GLN A 21 11.89 5.12 -5.98
C GLN A 21 10.83 4.32 -5.21
N LEU A 22 9.92 5.00 -4.53
CA LEU A 22 8.78 4.38 -3.84
C LEU A 22 7.63 3.99 -4.80
N GLY A 23 7.77 4.34 -6.09
CA GLY A 23 6.70 4.25 -7.08
C GLY A 23 5.42 4.93 -6.62
N ALA A 24 5.54 6.00 -5.82
CA ALA A 24 4.44 6.63 -5.11
C ALA A 24 4.00 7.93 -5.80
N ASP A 25 2.70 8.21 -5.72
CA ASP A 25 2.03 9.41 -6.19
C ASP A 25 1.08 9.96 -5.11
N SER A 26 0.33 11.01 -5.43
CA SER A 26 -0.60 11.69 -4.52
C SER A 26 -1.79 10.85 -4.05
N THR A 27 -2.02 9.67 -4.63
CA THR A 27 -3.10 8.75 -4.26
C THR A 27 -2.65 7.65 -3.30
N ASN A 28 -1.34 7.51 -3.07
CA ASN A 28 -0.82 6.47 -2.21
C ASN A 28 -0.98 6.81 -0.73
N THR A 29 -1.41 5.81 0.04
CA THR A 29 -1.44 5.86 1.50
C THR A 29 -0.22 5.15 2.07
N PHE A 30 0.32 5.65 3.18
CA PHE A 30 1.44 5.06 3.89
C PHE A 30 1.05 4.73 5.33
N GLU A 31 1.49 3.58 5.81
CA GLU A 31 1.45 3.20 7.22
C GLU A 31 2.69 3.80 7.94
N LYS A 32 2.47 4.47 9.06
CA LYS A 32 3.53 5.01 9.93
C LYS A 32 3.81 4.05 11.07
N VAL A 33 5.05 3.58 11.18
CA VAL A 33 5.53 2.73 12.29
C VAL A 33 6.59 3.49 13.08
N VAL A 34 6.42 3.58 14.40
CA VAL A 34 7.38 4.24 15.30
C VAL A 34 8.11 3.16 16.11
N ASP A 35 9.42 3.06 15.94
CA ASP A 35 10.30 2.26 16.79
C ASP A 35 10.85 3.17 17.89
N SER A 36 10.28 3.05 19.09
CA SER A 36 10.65 3.85 20.26
C SER A 36 12.01 3.48 20.86
N VAL A 37 12.54 2.29 20.56
CA VAL A 37 13.85 1.82 21.06
C VAL A 37 14.97 2.42 20.24
N LYS A 38 14.80 2.48 18.92
CA LYS A 38 15.78 3.04 17.99
C LYS A 38 15.56 4.53 17.70
N GLY A 39 14.41 5.09 18.10
CA GLY A 39 14.03 6.46 17.80
C GLY A 39 13.76 6.69 16.31
N THR A 40 13.34 5.65 15.58
CA THR A 40 13.15 5.72 14.12
C THR A 40 11.68 5.68 13.75
N ILE A 41 11.28 6.47 12.76
CA ILE A 41 9.95 6.42 12.14
C ILE A 41 10.10 5.83 10.74
N THR A 42 9.36 4.77 10.44
CA THR A 42 9.33 4.13 9.13
C THR A 42 7.96 4.33 8.49
N TYR A 43 7.97 4.72 7.20
CA TYR A 43 6.77 4.86 6.39
C TYR A 43 6.71 3.74 5.38
N ARG A 44 5.70 2.87 5.48
CA ARG A 44 5.50 1.75 4.57
C ARG A 44 4.37 2.09 3.61
N LYS A 45 4.64 2.10 2.31
CA LYS A 45 3.61 2.28 1.29
C LYS A 45 2.60 1.15 1.39
N LEU A 46 1.34 1.49 1.59
CA LEU A 46 0.26 0.51 1.50
C LEU A 46 0.01 0.21 0.01
N PRO A 47 -0.37 -1.02 -0.34
CA PRO A 47 -0.87 -1.31 -1.67
C PRO A 47 -1.94 -0.27 -2.02
N SER A 48 -1.77 0.45 -3.14
CA SER A 48 -2.88 1.28 -3.60
C SER A 48 -4.05 0.34 -3.89
N THR A 49 -5.27 0.85 -3.88
CA THR A 49 -6.48 0.14 -4.31
C THR A 49 -6.47 -0.27 -5.79
N ALA A 50 -5.30 -0.57 -6.37
CA ALA A 50 -5.08 -1.56 -7.44
C ALA A 50 -5.71 -2.95 -7.14
N HIS A 51 -6.33 -3.10 -5.97
CA HIS A 51 -7.31 -4.13 -5.68
C HIS A 51 -8.47 -4.18 -6.66
N GLU A 52 -8.91 -3.13 -7.35
CA GLU A 52 -10.09 -3.31 -8.22
C GLU A 52 -9.79 -4.25 -9.40
N ASP A 53 -8.66 -4.08 -10.08
CA ASP A 53 -8.25 -4.96 -11.18
C ASP A 53 -7.77 -6.32 -10.70
N PHE A 54 -7.06 -6.37 -9.57
CA PHE A 54 -6.66 -7.64 -8.96
C PHE A 54 -7.86 -8.45 -8.48
N VAL A 55 -8.83 -7.80 -7.83
CA VAL A 55 -10.08 -8.42 -7.38
C VAL A 55 -10.96 -8.78 -8.59
N LYS A 56 -11.07 -7.92 -9.61
CA LYS A 56 -11.78 -8.26 -10.87
C LYS A 56 -11.15 -9.45 -11.57
N LYS A 57 -9.82 -9.50 -11.71
CA LYS A 57 -9.10 -10.63 -12.30
C LYS A 57 -9.22 -11.89 -11.43
N GLY A 58 -9.14 -11.75 -10.11
CA GLY A 58 -9.34 -12.85 -9.16
C GLY A 58 -10.75 -13.42 -9.22
N MET A 59 -11.78 -12.56 -9.22
CA MET A 59 -13.17 -12.96 -9.38
C MET A 59 -13.44 -13.58 -10.75
N LYS A 60 -12.87 -13.03 -11.82
CA LYS A 60 -12.97 -13.61 -13.17
C LYS A 60 -12.36 -15.01 -13.22
N TYR A 61 -11.14 -15.18 -12.72
CA TYR A 61 -10.46 -16.47 -12.66
C TYR A 61 -11.22 -17.48 -11.80
N TYR A 62 -11.73 -17.07 -10.63
CA TYR A 62 -12.58 -17.89 -9.77
C TYR A 62 -13.83 -18.36 -10.51
N ASN A 63 -14.52 -17.47 -11.22
CA ASN A 63 -15.72 -17.82 -11.96
C ASN A 63 -15.43 -18.76 -13.15
N GLU A 64 -14.34 -18.55 -13.87
CA GLU A 64 -13.91 -19.41 -14.99
C GLU A 64 -13.51 -20.81 -14.51
N ASN A 65 -12.96 -20.95 -13.30
CA ASN A 65 -12.46 -22.21 -12.75
C ASN A 65 -13.25 -22.68 -11.53
N ARG A 66 -14.52 -22.25 -11.43
CA ARG A 66 -15.33 -22.43 -10.22
C ARG A 66 -15.45 -23.90 -9.82
N GLN A 67 -15.69 -24.79 -10.78
CA GLN A 67 -15.80 -26.23 -10.52
C GLN A 67 -14.55 -26.79 -9.84
N MET A 68 -13.36 -26.47 -10.39
CA MET A 68 -12.07 -26.90 -9.84
C MET A 68 -11.81 -26.30 -8.45
N MET A 69 -12.23 -25.06 -8.21
CA MET A 69 -12.07 -24.40 -6.91
C MET A 69 -13.00 -24.97 -5.83
N GLU A 70 -14.23 -25.33 -6.19
CA GLU A 70 -15.15 -26.03 -5.27
C GLU A 70 -14.61 -27.43 -4.96
N ASP A 71 -14.07 -28.16 -5.95
CA ASP A 71 -13.48 -29.49 -5.74
C ASP A 71 -12.23 -29.45 -4.83
N LEU A 72 -11.43 -28.37 -4.89
CA LEU A 72 -10.25 -28.17 -4.02
C LEU A 72 -10.61 -27.80 -2.58
N LYS A 73 -11.82 -27.28 -2.34
CA LYS A 73 -12.27 -26.83 -1.01
C LYS A 73 -12.75 -27.98 -0.13
N ASP A 74 -13.18 -29.08 -0.76
CA ASP A 74 -13.67 -30.29 -0.10
C ASP A 74 -12.56 -31.33 0.14
N MET A 75 -11.29 -31.02 -0.22
CA MET A 75 -10.09 -31.79 0.13
C MET A 75 -9.49 -31.34 1.47
#